data_AF-A0A3D1ZM99-F1
#
_entry.id   AF-A0A3D1ZM99-F1
#
_cell.length_a   1.000
_cell.length_b   1.000
_cell.length_c   1.000
_cell.angle_alpha   90.00
_cell.angle_beta   90.00
_cell.angle_gamma   90.00
#
_symmetry.space_group_name_H-M   'P 1'
#
loop_
_entity.id
_entity.type
_entity.pdbx_description
1 polymer ?
#
loop_
_entity_poly.entity_id
_entity_poly.type
_entity_poly.pdbx_seq_one_letter_code
_entity_poly.pdbx_strand_id
1 'polypeptide(L)'
;MNLTKKVLTTAIASTVLATSAVVSVSAQAEVAASIAIANTYLWRGYDLGDGDAMVSGDVSISSGGAHAGIWVASGDSAMGQEYDLWVGYGGETGSLSYDLSLWTYSYPSATDDTGLDISLEPGDLTEAVLSLGYGAFSLGYYDNIAGGSGYTYTTLGASAGDFSLMYGSHKDGIEHIDISYSVGDITLTASTVTDDPLDGPTDTHFVISYGLPL
;
A
#
# COMPACT_ATOMS: atom_id res chain seq x y z
N MET A 1 18.92 6.84 -41.45
CA MET A 1 18.79 7.71 -40.28
C MET A 1 18.11 6.88 -39.21
N ASN A 2 18.90 6.31 -38.30
CA ASN A 2 18.44 5.55 -37.14
C ASN A 2 17.95 6.52 -36.07
N LEU A 3 16.89 6.18 -35.33
CA LEU A 3 16.43 6.66 -34.01
C LEU A 3 15.01 6.05 -33.83
N THR A 4 14.56 5.41 -32.75
CA THR A 4 15.11 4.87 -31.50
C THR A 4 13.98 3.97 -30.96
N LYS A 5 14.32 2.88 -30.26
CA LYS A 5 13.35 2.00 -29.57
C LYS A 5 12.48 2.84 -28.60
N LYS A 6 11.15 2.85 -28.78
CA LYS A 6 10.22 3.29 -27.73
C LYS A 6 9.94 2.08 -26.83
N VAL A 7 10.54 2.11 -25.65
CA VAL A 7 10.16 1.27 -24.51
C VAL A 7 8.74 1.66 -24.11
N LEU A 8 7.85 0.66 -24.02
CA LEU A 8 6.51 0.81 -23.48
C LEU A 8 6.62 0.56 -21.97
N THR A 9 6.69 1.63 -21.18
CA THR A 9 6.59 1.56 -19.72
C THR A 9 5.12 1.78 -19.38
N THR A 10 4.43 0.72 -18.98
CA THR A 10 3.06 0.78 -18.44
C THR A 10 3.19 0.79 -16.93
N ALA A 11 2.79 1.89 -16.30
CA ALA A 11 2.76 2.05 -14.85
C ALA A 11 1.42 1.52 -14.33
N ILE A 12 1.48 0.55 -13.43
CA ILE A 12 0.33 0.04 -12.66
C ILE A 12 0.38 0.78 -11.31
N ALA A 13 -0.60 1.64 -11.05
CA ALA A 13 -0.79 2.19 -9.71
C ALA A 13 -1.31 1.10 -8.75
N SER A 14 -0.83 1.17 -7.51
CA SER A 14 -0.90 0.18 -6.43
C SER A 14 0.14 -0.95 -6.47
N THR A 15 1.42 -0.63 -6.70
CA THR A 15 2.56 -1.28 -6.01
C THR A 15 3.74 -0.30 -6.07
N VAL A 16 4.46 -0.07 -4.98
CA VAL A 16 5.83 0.47 -5.06
C VAL A 16 6.66 -0.58 -5.82
N LEU A 17 6.71 -0.45 -7.15
CA LEU A 17 7.61 -1.17 -8.03
C LEU A 17 8.29 -0.14 -8.93
N ALA A 18 9.39 0.38 -8.42
CA ALA A 18 10.36 1.12 -9.22
C ALA A 18 10.97 0.18 -10.26
N THR A 19 10.48 0.21 -11.51
CA THR A 19 11.22 -0.37 -12.64
C THR A 19 12.19 0.66 -13.21
N SER A 20 13.47 0.52 -12.88
CA SER A 20 14.58 1.03 -13.70
C SER A 20 15.50 -0.13 -14.07
N ALA A 21 15.40 -0.60 -15.31
CA ALA A 21 16.34 -1.58 -15.84
C ALA A 21 17.62 -0.87 -16.34
N VAL A 22 18.75 -1.05 -15.66
CA VAL A 22 20.08 -1.20 -16.30
C VAL A 22 20.96 -2.14 -15.46
N VAL A 23 21.53 -3.13 -16.14
CA VAL A 23 22.47 -4.13 -15.64
C VAL A 23 23.78 -3.49 -15.16
N SER A 24 24.17 -3.73 -13.90
CA SER A 24 25.56 -3.92 -13.49
C SER A 24 25.64 -4.51 -12.08
N VAL A 25 26.26 -5.68 -11.97
CA VAL A 25 26.58 -6.35 -10.69
C VAL A 25 27.58 -5.49 -9.93
N SER A 26 27.07 -4.71 -8.98
CA SER A 26 27.76 -4.27 -7.78
C SER A 26 26.71 -4.24 -6.68
N ALA A 27 26.88 -5.06 -5.64
CA ALA A 27 25.95 -5.14 -4.50
C ALA A 27 26.02 -3.85 -3.64
N GLN A 28 25.57 -2.75 -4.22
CA GLN A 28 25.33 -1.50 -3.54
C GLN A 28 23.84 -1.48 -3.18
N ALA A 29 23.53 -1.20 -1.92
CA ALA A 29 22.15 -1.07 -1.51
C ALA A 29 21.49 0.09 -2.27
N GLU A 30 20.31 -0.15 -2.83
CA GLU A 30 19.52 0.86 -3.51
C GLU A 30 18.70 1.61 -2.47
N VAL A 31 18.75 2.95 -2.51
CA VAL A 31 17.92 3.81 -1.67
C VAL A 31 16.92 4.51 -2.57
N ALA A 32 15.64 4.44 -2.20
CA ALA A 32 14.55 5.10 -2.90
C ALA A 32 13.75 5.94 -1.90
N ALA A 33 13.09 6.98 -2.40
CA ALA A 33 12.17 7.80 -1.62
C ALA A 33 10.99 8.24 -2.47
N SER A 34 9.86 8.52 -1.82
CA SER A 34 8.68 9.06 -2.49
C SER A 34 7.90 10.03 -1.61
N ILE A 35 7.08 10.86 -2.24
CA ILE A 35 6.07 11.69 -1.58
C ILE A 35 4.74 11.57 -2.34
N ALA A 36 3.63 11.57 -1.62
CA ALA A 36 2.30 11.53 -2.19
C ALA A 36 1.33 12.47 -1.48
N ILE A 37 0.32 12.91 -2.22
CA ILE A 37 -0.85 13.62 -1.71
C ILE A 37 -2.12 12.94 -2.21
N ALA A 38 -3.16 12.91 -1.39
CA ALA A 38 -4.48 12.41 -1.77
C ALA A 38 -5.58 13.28 -1.14
N ASN A 39 -6.77 13.27 -1.73
CA ASN A 39 -7.92 13.97 -1.14
C ASN A 39 -8.48 13.28 0.12
N THR A 40 -8.09 12.03 0.38
CA THR A 40 -8.36 11.32 1.64
C THR A 40 -7.37 10.18 1.87
N TYR A 41 -7.34 9.63 3.08
CA TYR A 41 -6.63 8.39 3.42
C TYR A 41 -7.54 7.17 3.22
N LEU A 42 -7.49 6.56 2.04
CA LEU A 42 -8.16 5.28 1.78
C LEU A 42 -7.30 4.11 2.25
N TRP A 43 -7.77 3.36 3.24
CA TRP A 43 -7.11 2.20 3.81
C TRP A 43 -8.02 0.98 3.76
N ARG A 44 -7.74 0.06 2.82
CA ARG A 44 -8.41 -1.25 2.75
C ARG A 44 -9.95 -1.16 2.75
N GLY A 45 -10.49 -0.21 1.99
CA GLY A 45 -11.93 0.05 1.89
C GLY A 45 -12.48 1.05 2.90
N TYR A 46 -11.68 1.46 3.90
CA TYR A 46 -12.05 2.49 4.87
C TYR A 46 -11.52 3.86 4.47
N ASP A 47 -12.34 4.88 4.67
CA ASP A 47 -11.93 6.28 4.59
C ASP A 47 -11.46 6.75 5.97
N LEU A 48 -10.15 6.68 6.21
CA LEU A 48 -9.52 7.10 7.47
C LEU A 48 -9.25 8.60 7.53
N GLY A 49 -9.43 9.33 6.42
CA GLY A 49 -9.25 10.77 6.40
C GLY A 49 -10.48 11.53 6.90
N ASP A 50 -11.66 10.91 6.92
CA ASP A 50 -12.94 11.57 7.23
C ASP A 50 -13.14 12.90 6.46
N GLY A 51 -12.77 12.89 5.18
CA GLY A 51 -12.83 14.06 4.29
C GLY A 51 -11.60 14.98 4.33
N ASP A 52 -10.63 14.73 5.20
CA ASP A 52 -9.36 15.47 5.22
C ASP A 52 -8.35 14.88 4.22
N ALA A 53 -7.63 15.78 3.55
CA ALA A 53 -6.57 15.40 2.62
C ALA A 53 -5.37 14.79 3.35
N MET A 54 -4.75 13.78 2.72
CA MET A 54 -3.58 13.10 3.25
C MET A 54 -2.31 13.54 2.51
N VAL A 55 -1.22 13.72 3.25
CA VAL A 55 0.15 13.78 2.70
C VAL A 55 0.94 12.63 3.29
N SER A 56 1.68 11.91 2.45
CA SER A 56 2.56 10.82 2.89
C SER A 56 3.88 10.79 2.14
N GLY A 57 4.83 10.01 2.64
CA GLY A 57 6.09 9.75 1.96
C GLY A 57 6.84 8.60 2.59
N ASP A 58 7.82 8.08 1.85
CA ASP A 58 8.65 6.98 2.31
C ASP A 58 10.12 7.13 1.95
N VAL A 59 10.95 6.40 2.69
CA VAL A 59 12.34 6.10 2.34
C VAL A 59 12.57 4.62 2.54
N SER A 60 13.14 3.97 1.54
CA SER A 60 13.44 2.54 1.55
C SER A 60 14.87 2.24 1.14
N ILE A 61 15.37 1.10 1.62
CA ILE A 61 16.65 0.53 1.25
C ILE A 61 16.45 -0.93 0.81
N SER A 62 17.12 -1.36 -0.26
CA SER A 62 17.06 -2.75 -0.72
C SER A 62 18.42 -3.28 -1.19
N SER A 63 18.63 -4.58 -1.04
CA SER A 63 19.84 -5.28 -1.52
C SER A 63 19.60 -6.79 -1.59
N GLY A 64 19.80 -7.37 -2.78
CA GLY A 64 19.79 -8.84 -2.94
C GLY A 64 18.48 -9.53 -2.54
N GLY A 65 17.36 -8.83 -2.69
CA GLY A 65 16.01 -9.28 -2.31
C GLY A 65 15.57 -8.83 -0.92
N ALA A 66 16.52 -8.55 -0.02
CA ALA A 66 16.18 -7.95 1.27
C ALA A 66 15.81 -6.47 1.10
N HIS A 67 14.80 -6.01 1.83
CA HIS A 67 14.41 -4.60 1.83
C HIS A 67 13.89 -4.18 3.20
N ALA A 68 13.96 -2.89 3.47
CA ALA A 68 13.39 -2.26 4.66
C ALA A 68 13.09 -0.79 4.38
N GLY A 69 12.24 -0.17 5.20
CA GLY A 69 11.97 1.25 5.06
C GLY A 69 11.11 1.83 6.16
N ILE A 70 10.82 3.11 5.98
CA ILE A 70 9.90 3.89 6.80
C ILE A 70 8.93 4.63 5.89
N TRP A 71 7.67 4.67 6.31
CA TRP A 71 6.60 5.43 5.68
C TRP A 71 6.02 6.34 6.74
N VAL A 72 5.65 7.55 6.37
CA VAL A 72 5.10 8.56 7.28
C VAL A 72 3.95 9.25 6.59
N ALA A 73 2.88 9.53 7.32
CA ALA A 73 1.77 10.33 6.82
C ALA A 73 1.24 11.34 7.82
N SER A 74 0.49 12.33 7.32
CA SER A 74 -0.39 13.17 8.14
C SER A 74 -1.35 12.33 8.98
N GLY A 75 -1.67 11.11 8.51
CA GLY A 75 -2.25 10.03 9.28
C GLY A 75 -3.77 9.96 9.21
N ASP A 76 -4.33 9.28 10.21
CA ASP A 76 -5.75 8.95 10.38
C ASP A 76 -6.45 10.06 11.19
N SER A 77 -7.70 10.38 10.87
CA SER A 77 -8.43 11.47 11.52
C SER A 77 -8.75 11.19 13.00
N ALA A 78 -8.86 9.92 13.39
CA ALA A 78 -9.08 9.46 14.76
C ALA A 78 -7.76 9.18 15.51
N MET A 79 -6.74 8.66 14.85
CA MET A 79 -5.48 8.23 15.48
C MET A 79 -4.32 9.24 15.30
N GLY A 80 -4.50 10.27 14.48
CA GLY A 80 -3.49 11.29 14.21
C GLY A 80 -2.37 10.77 13.29
N GLN A 81 -1.18 11.38 13.41
CA GLN A 81 -0.02 11.04 12.58
C GLN A 81 0.31 9.55 12.68
N GLU A 82 0.63 8.94 11.54
CA GLU A 82 1.10 7.56 11.44
C GLU A 82 2.53 7.51 10.88
N TYR A 83 3.32 6.59 11.40
CA TYR A 83 4.50 6.10 10.69
C TYR A 83 4.61 4.58 10.80
N ASP A 84 5.07 3.98 9.71
CA ASP A 84 5.20 2.54 9.58
C ASP A 84 6.65 2.17 9.34
N LEU A 85 7.06 1.04 9.90
CA LEU A 85 8.36 0.44 9.63
C LEU A 85 8.14 -0.94 9.02
N TRP A 86 8.94 -1.27 7.99
CA TRP A 86 8.92 -2.61 7.43
C TRP A 86 10.31 -3.15 7.17
N VAL A 87 10.35 -4.48 7.13
CA VAL A 87 11.49 -5.26 6.66
C VAL A 87 10.95 -6.51 5.95
N GLY A 88 11.58 -6.90 4.85
CA GLY A 88 11.13 -8.05 4.10
C GLY A 88 12.18 -8.65 3.19
N TYR A 89 11.77 -9.71 2.52
CA TYR A 89 12.53 -10.36 1.48
C TYR A 89 11.61 -10.73 0.32
N GLY A 90 11.93 -10.22 -0.86
CA GLY A 90 11.19 -10.46 -2.08
C GLY A 90 12.08 -10.81 -3.25
N GLY A 91 11.47 -11.31 -4.32
CA GLY A 91 12.16 -11.65 -5.54
C GLY A 91 11.24 -12.20 -6.61
N GLU A 92 11.85 -12.65 -7.69
CA GLU A 92 11.15 -13.20 -8.85
C GLU A 92 11.74 -14.55 -9.25
N THR A 93 10.87 -15.50 -9.60
CA THR A 93 11.23 -16.79 -10.18
C THR A 93 10.39 -17.04 -11.43
N GLY A 94 11.00 -16.81 -12.59
CA GLY A 94 10.29 -16.85 -13.87
C GLY A 94 9.25 -15.73 -13.94
N SER A 95 7.97 -16.10 -14.03
CA SER A 95 6.85 -15.15 -14.07
C SER A 95 6.16 -14.94 -12.73
N LEU A 96 6.63 -15.63 -11.68
CA LEU A 96 6.12 -15.48 -10.32
C LEU A 96 6.99 -14.46 -9.58
N SER A 97 6.38 -13.40 -9.04
CA SER A 97 6.96 -12.56 -8.01
C SER A 97 6.44 -12.96 -6.63
N TYR A 98 7.27 -12.80 -5.62
CA TYR A 98 6.90 -13.04 -4.23
C TYR A 98 7.55 -12.01 -3.30
N ASP A 99 6.86 -11.70 -2.21
CA ASP A 99 7.40 -10.92 -1.09
C ASP A 99 6.88 -11.47 0.23
N LEU A 100 7.76 -11.57 1.22
CA LEU A 100 7.38 -11.79 2.61
C LEU A 100 7.98 -10.66 3.45
N SER A 101 7.12 -9.91 4.13
CA SER A 101 7.52 -8.76 4.93
C SER A 101 6.84 -8.75 6.31
N LEU A 102 7.47 -8.04 7.24
CA LEU A 102 6.91 -7.66 8.52
C LEU A 102 6.71 -6.14 8.50
N TRP A 103 5.55 -5.71 8.95
CA TRP A 103 5.16 -4.30 9.05
C TRP A 103 4.75 -4.00 10.47
N THR A 104 5.17 -2.87 11.01
CA THR A 104 4.63 -2.33 12.25
C THR A 104 4.08 -0.94 12.00
N TYR A 105 2.92 -0.67 12.58
CA TYR A 105 2.16 0.56 12.42
C TYR A 105 2.19 1.32 13.73
N SER A 106 2.60 2.59 13.68
CA SER A 106 2.87 3.38 14.88
C SER A 106 2.13 4.71 14.83
N TYR A 107 1.50 5.06 15.94
CA TYR A 107 0.71 6.27 16.09
C TYR A 107 1.20 7.01 17.34
N PRO A 108 2.24 7.86 17.24
CA PRO A 108 2.95 8.39 18.40
C PRO A 108 2.20 9.48 19.17
N SER A 109 1.03 9.90 18.70
CA SER A 109 0.25 10.98 19.29
C SER A 109 -1.25 10.68 19.32
N ALA A 110 -1.63 9.39 19.28
CA ALA A 110 -3.04 9.02 19.25
C ALA A 110 -3.66 9.24 20.63
N THR A 111 -4.82 9.90 20.65
CA THR A 111 -5.60 10.12 21.86
C THR A 111 -7.06 9.80 21.60
N ASP A 112 -7.73 9.14 22.53
CA ASP A 112 -9.17 8.92 22.42
C ASP A 112 -9.98 10.19 22.67
N ASP A 113 -11.31 10.09 22.59
CA ASP A 113 -12.24 11.19 22.80
C ASP A 113 -12.24 11.76 24.24
N THR A 114 -11.69 11.01 25.21
CA THR A 114 -11.50 11.44 26.59
C THR A 114 -10.13 12.10 26.83
N GLY A 115 -9.24 12.08 25.83
CA GLY A 115 -7.86 12.52 25.92
C GLY A 115 -6.92 11.50 26.57
N LEU A 116 -7.33 10.23 26.66
CA LEU A 116 -6.45 9.15 27.08
C LEU A 116 -5.47 8.84 25.96
N ASP A 117 -4.20 8.64 26.33
CA ASP A 117 -3.16 8.19 25.41
C ASP A 117 -3.44 6.76 24.94
N ILE A 118 -3.66 6.61 23.64
CA ILE A 118 -3.86 5.34 22.93
C ILE A 118 -2.79 5.15 21.85
N SER A 119 -1.65 5.82 22.01
CA SER A 119 -0.53 5.75 21.08
C SER A 119 -0.05 4.32 20.88
N LEU A 120 0.35 4.00 19.66
CA LEU A 120 0.93 2.71 19.30
C LEU A 120 2.42 2.89 19.03
N GLU A 121 3.25 2.14 19.75
CA GLU A 121 4.69 2.07 19.54
C GLU A 121 5.04 0.96 18.53
N PRO A 122 6.23 1.00 17.89
CA PRO A 122 6.69 -0.09 17.04
C PRO A 122 6.65 -1.45 17.78
N GLY A 123 5.91 -2.39 17.22
CA GLY A 123 5.64 -3.71 17.80
C GLY A 123 4.24 -3.87 18.41
N ASP A 124 3.56 -2.76 18.74
CA ASP A 124 2.21 -2.79 19.33
C ASP A 124 1.13 -3.14 18.31
N LEU A 125 1.37 -2.91 17.02
CA LEU A 125 0.54 -3.41 15.93
C LEU A 125 1.47 -3.90 14.81
N THR A 126 1.58 -5.21 14.65
CA THR A 126 2.47 -5.83 13.65
C THR A 126 1.74 -6.83 12.77
N GLU A 127 2.04 -6.79 11.47
CA GLU A 127 1.55 -7.74 10.48
C GLU A 127 2.68 -8.49 9.81
N ALA A 128 2.47 -9.78 9.56
CA ALA A 128 3.19 -10.53 8.53
C ALA A 128 2.42 -10.44 7.22
N VAL A 129 3.11 -10.09 6.14
CA VAL A 129 2.51 -9.85 4.83
C VAL A 129 3.16 -10.75 3.80
N LEU A 130 2.35 -11.55 3.12
CA LEU A 130 2.74 -12.34 1.96
C LEU A 130 2.11 -11.72 0.71
N SER A 131 2.93 -11.38 -0.27
CA SER A 131 2.47 -10.95 -1.59
C SER A 131 2.95 -11.91 -2.67
N LEU A 132 2.07 -12.25 -3.60
CA LEU A 132 2.37 -13.05 -4.79
C LEU A 132 1.89 -12.33 -6.03
N GLY A 133 2.67 -12.36 -7.10
CA GLY A 133 2.28 -11.79 -8.39
C GLY A 133 2.54 -12.77 -9.54
N TYR A 134 1.62 -12.81 -10.50
CA TYR A 134 1.78 -13.60 -11.72
C TYR A 134 1.15 -12.89 -12.92
N GLY A 135 2.02 -12.31 -13.76
CA GLY A 135 1.58 -11.52 -14.92
C GLY A 135 0.74 -10.33 -14.49
N ALA A 136 -0.53 -10.31 -14.89
CA ALA A 136 -1.47 -9.24 -14.58
C ALA A 136 -2.13 -9.36 -13.19
N PHE A 137 -1.93 -10.49 -12.49
CA PHE A 137 -2.65 -10.81 -11.26
C PHE A 137 -1.77 -10.70 -10.03
N SER A 138 -2.37 -10.34 -8.90
CA SER A 138 -1.73 -10.30 -7.59
C SER A 138 -2.62 -10.90 -6.50
N LEU A 139 -1.98 -11.43 -5.47
CA LEU A 139 -2.59 -11.90 -4.22
C LEU A 139 -1.79 -11.31 -3.06
N GLY A 140 -2.48 -10.73 -2.08
CA GLY A 140 -1.91 -10.32 -0.80
C GLY A 140 -2.60 -11.04 0.36
N TYR A 141 -1.84 -11.41 1.37
CA TYR A 141 -2.34 -11.95 2.63
C TYR A 141 -1.61 -11.28 3.79
N TYR A 142 -2.38 -10.69 4.70
CA TYR A 142 -1.94 -9.91 5.83
C TYR A 142 -2.45 -10.61 7.08
N ASP A 143 -1.54 -10.94 7.99
CA ASP A 143 -1.83 -11.61 9.25
C ASP A 143 -1.34 -10.74 10.40
N ASN A 144 -2.25 -10.31 11.27
CA ASN A 144 -1.89 -9.52 12.43
C ASN A 144 -1.34 -10.42 13.55
N ILE A 145 -0.02 -10.32 13.75
CA ILE A 145 0.77 -11.20 14.60
C ILE A 145 1.15 -10.59 15.95
N ALA A 146 0.98 -9.27 16.13
CA ALA A 146 1.18 -8.59 17.42
C ALA A 146 0.24 -7.38 17.53
N GLY A 147 -0.18 -7.07 18.77
CA GLY A 147 -1.25 -6.10 19.01
C GLY A 147 -2.62 -6.66 18.71
N GLY A 148 -3.50 -6.80 19.69
CA GLY A 148 -4.88 -7.27 19.46
C GLY A 148 -5.02 -8.51 18.54
N SER A 149 -4.01 -9.40 18.55
CA SER A 149 -3.75 -10.39 17.50
C SER A 149 -5.00 -11.18 17.11
N GLY A 150 -5.19 -11.40 15.79
CA GLY A 150 -6.20 -12.34 15.31
C GLY A 150 -7.08 -11.86 14.17
N TYR A 151 -6.82 -10.70 13.56
CA TYR A 151 -7.44 -10.34 12.29
C TYR A 151 -6.54 -10.69 11.10
N THR A 152 -7.16 -10.89 9.95
CA THR A 152 -6.46 -11.11 8.68
C THR A 152 -7.12 -10.28 7.60
N TYR A 153 -6.36 -9.88 6.60
CA TYR A 153 -6.86 -9.19 5.42
C TYR A 153 -6.27 -9.84 4.16
N THR A 154 -7.10 -10.03 3.14
CA THR A 154 -6.69 -10.69 1.88
C THR A 154 -7.06 -9.82 0.69
N THR A 155 -6.22 -9.82 -0.32
CA THR A 155 -6.43 -9.05 -1.55
C THR A 155 -6.27 -9.90 -2.79
N LEU A 156 -7.09 -9.65 -3.81
CA LEU A 156 -6.97 -10.19 -5.15
C LEU A 156 -6.97 -9.03 -6.14
N GLY A 157 -5.90 -8.91 -6.93
CA GLY A 157 -5.73 -7.82 -7.88
C GLY A 157 -5.61 -8.30 -9.32
N ALA A 158 -6.04 -7.45 -10.25
CA ALA A 158 -5.79 -7.58 -11.68
C ALA A 158 -5.50 -6.21 -12.30
N SER A 159 -4.54 -6.15 -13.22
CA SER A 159 -4.17 -4.90 -13.91
C SER A 159 -4.11 -5.07 -15.43
N ALA A 160 -4.59 -4.06 -16.16
CA ALA A 160 -4.61 -4.05 -17.61
C ALA A 160 -4.39 -2.63 -18.16
N GLY A 161 -3.17 -2.36 -18.64
CA GLY A 161 -2.79 -1.02 -19.07
C GLY A 161 -2.79 -0.08 -17.87
N ASP A 162 -3.49 1.05 -18.01
CA ASP A 162 -3.59 2.07 -16.97
C ASP A 162 -4.72 1.80 -15.96
N PHE A 163 -5.46 0.69 -16.11
CA PHE A 163 -6.53 0.27 -15.22
C PHE A 163 -6.08 -0.81 -14.24
N SER A 164 -6.56 -0.73 -13.00
CA SER A 164 -6.48 -1.82 -12.03
C SER A 164 -7.83 -2.07 -11.36
N LEU A 165 -8.05 -3.34 -11.00
CA LEU A 165 -9.16 -3.82 -10.20
C LEU A 165 -8.58 -4.55 -9.00
N MET A 166 -9.12 -4.30 -7.82
CA MET A 166 -8.74 -4.98 -6.60
C MET A 166 -9.99 -5.35 -5.83
N TYR A 167 -10.01 -6.57 -5.30
CA TYR A 167 -10.96 -7.04 -4.30
C TYR A 167 -10.22 -7.26 -2.98
N GLY A 168 -10.73 -6.69 -1.89
CA GLY A 168 -10.20 -6.85 -0.55
C GLY A 168 -11.23 -7.46 0.39
N SER A 169 -10.77 -8.28 1.34
CA SER A 169 -11.63 -8.93 2.32
C SER A 169 -10.95 -8.97 3.68
N HIS A 170 -11.63 -8.39 4.67
CA HIS A 170 -11.29 -8.48 6.08
C HIS A 170 -11.89 -9.75 6.67
N LYS A 171 -11.19 -10.38 7.62
CA LYS A 171 -11.64 -11.60 8.31
C LYS A 171 -13.06 -11.50 8.85
N ASP A 172 -13.43 -10.32 9.32
CA ASP A 172 -14.72 -10.07 9.98
C ASP A 172 -15.87 -9.88 8.99
N GLY A 173 -15.62 -10.01 7.68
CA GLY A 173 -16.63 -10.06 6.62
C GLY A 173 -16.80 -8.77 5.83
N ILE A 174 -15.98 -7.75 6.09
CA ILE A 174 -16.00 -6.51 5.30
C ILE A 174 -15.24 -6.75 4.00
N GLU A 175 -15.93 -6.55 2.88
CA GLU A 175 -15.42 -6.78 1.53
C GLU A 175 -15.52 -5.50 0.72
N HIS A 176 -14.51 -5.20 -0.09
CA HIS A 176 -14.51 -4.00 -0.92
C HIS A 176 -13.91 -4.25 -2.30
N ILE A 177 -14.30 -3.39 -3.23
CA ILE A 177 -13.79 -3.36 -4.59
C ILE A 177 -13.25 -1.96 -4.89
N ASP A 178 -12.01 -1.94 -5.38
CA ASP A 178 -11.36 -0.75 -5.89
C ASP A 178 -11.18 -0.86 -7.40
N ILE A 179 -11.62 0.16 -8.14
CA ILE A 179 -11.34 0.32 -9.57
C ILE A 179 -10.52 1.59 -9.72
N SER A 180 -9.33 1.47 -10.28
CA SER A 180 -8.43 2.60 -10.48
C SER A 180 -8.07 2.82 -11.94
N TYR A 181 -7.81 4.09 -12.28
CA TYR A 181 -7.23 4.52 -13.54
C TYR A 181 -6.09 5.49 -13.28
N SER A 182 -4.95 5.26 -13.93
CA SER A 182 -3.72 6.05 -13.75
C SER A 182 -3.43 6.90 -14.98
N VAL A 183 -2.97 8.13 -14.78
CA VAL A 183 -2.51 9.00 -15.86
C VAL A 183 -1.31 9.82 -15.41
N GLY A 184 -0.12 9.47 -15.91
CA GLY A 184 1.13 10.02 -15.39
C GLY A 184 1.29 9.67 -13.93
N ASP A 185 1.48 10.69 -13.10
CA ASP A 185 1.68 10.56 -11.65
C ASP A 185 0.37 10.65 -10.85
N ILE A 186 -0.78 10.73 -11.54
CA ILE A 186 -2.11 10.86 -10.94
C ILE A 186 -2.83 9.51 -10.99
N THR A 187 -3.49 9.13 -9.90
CA THR A 187 -4.42 7.99 -9.86
C THR A 187 -5.80 8.44 -9.43
N LEU A 188 -6.84 7.93 -10.12
CA LEU A 188 -8.23 8.04 -9.71
C LEU A 188 -8.71 6.67 -9.28
N THR A 189 -9.28 6.56 -8.09
CA THR A 189 -9.83 5.30 -7.54
C THR A 189 -11.29 5.50 -7.15
N ALA A 190 -12.14 4.58 -7.59
CA ALA A 190 -13.48 4.39 -7.05
C ALA A 190 -13.43 3.17 -6.13
N SER A 191 -13.65 3.39 -4.83
CA SER A 191 -13.65 2.35 -3.80
C SER A 191 -15.06 2.15 -3.26
N THR A 192 -15.50 0.91 -3.12
CA THR A 192 -16.84 0.59 -2.60
C THR A 192 -16.77 -0.60 -1.68
N VAL A 193 -17.27 -0.46 -0.46
CA VAL A 193 -17.52 -1.60 0.42
C VAL A 193 -18.76 -2.32 -0.11
N THR A 194 -18.57 -3.54 -0.58
CA THR A 194 -19.61 -4.35 -1.24
C THR A 194 -20.34 -5.27 -0.28
N ASP A 195 -19.71 -5.59 0.85
CA ASP A 195 -20.34 -6.29 1.96
C ASP A 195 -19.81 -5.73 3.28
N ASP A 196 -20.73 -5.46 4.19
CA ASP A 196 -20.44 -5.12 5.58
C ASP A 196 -21.49 -5.84 6.44
N PRO A 197 -21.09 -6.77 7.32
CA PRO A 197 -22.04 -7.54 8.12
C PRO A 197 -22.92 -6.72 9.07
N LEU A 198 -22.51 -5.48 9.40
CA LEU A 198 -23.23 -4.60 10.30
C LEU A 198 -24.10 -3.60 9.53
N ASP A 199 -23.54 -2.99 8.49
CA ASP A 199 -24.17 -1.84 7.82
C ASP A 199 -24.58 -2.10 6.36
N GLY A 200 -24.16 -3.22 5.78
CA GLY A 200 -24.35 -3.56 4.37
C GLY A 200 -23.46 -2.75 3.42
N PRO A 201 -23.69 -2.84 2.10
CA PRO A 201 -22.89 -2.13 1.11
C PRO A 201 -22.96 -0.61 1.32
N THR A 202 -21.82 0.08 1.16
CA THR A 202 -21.73 1.54 1.32
C THR A 202 -21.72 2.28 -0.01
N ASP A 203 -21.84 3.61 0.04
CA ASP A 203 -21.67 4.47 -1.13
C ASP A 203 -20.21 4.45 -1.61
N THR A 204 -20.02 4.64 -2.92
CA THR A 204 -18.68 4.68 -3.53
C THR A 204 -17.90 5.93 -3.09
N HIS A 205 -16.71 5.73 -2.55
CA HIS A 205 -15.73 6.77 -2.27
C HIS A 205 -14.83 7.00 -3.50
N PHE A 206 -14.61 8.27 -3.85
CA PHE A 206 -13.71 8.65 -4.93
C PHE A 206 -12.43 9.28 -4.39
N VAL A 207 -11.30 8.67 -4.73
CA VAL A 207 -9.97 9.12 -4.33
C VAL A 207 -9.22 9.61 -5.56
N ILE A 208 -8.59 10.77 -5.45
CA ILE A 208 -7.55 11.25 -6.35
C ILE A 208 -6.26 11.34 -5.56
N SER A 209 -5.19 10.77 -6.13
CA SER A 209 -3.85 10.86 -5.57
C SER A 209 -2.84 11.33 -6.61
N TYR A 210 -1.76 11.94 -6.13
CA TYR A 210 -0.58 12.31 -6.90
C TYR A 210 0.67 11.85 -6.15
N GLY A 211 1.52 11.06 -6.81
CA GLY A 211 2.73 10.50 -6.21
C GLY A 211 3.98 10.84 -7.01
N LEU A 212 5.08 11.19 -6.33
CA LEU A 212 6.35 11.55 -6.95
C LEU A 212 7.49 10.70 -6.38
N PRO A 213 8.12 9.83 -7.19
CA PRO A 213 9.38 9.21 -6.83
C PRO A 213 10.53 10.24 -6.87
N LEU A 214 11.49 10.13 -5.95
CA LEU A 214 12.62 11.05 -5.78
C LEU A 214 13.97 10.44 -6.18
#